data_AF-A0A0F8WT85-F1
#
_entry.id   AF-A0A0F8WT85-F1
#
_cell.length_a   1.000
_cell.length_b   1.000
_cell.length_c   1.000
_cell.angle_alpha   90.00
_cell.angle_beta   90.00
_cell.angle_gamma   90.00
#
_symmetry.space_group_name_H-M   'P 1'
#
loop_
_entity.id
_entity.type
_entity.pdbx_description
1 polymer ?
#
loop_
_entity_poly.entity_id
_entity_poly.type
_entity_poly.pdbx_seq_one_letter_code
_entity_poly.pdbx_strand_id
1 'polypeptide(L)'
;GPATDTITSLGHLEGKIVKILADGEVLDEQRVVSGQISLATQAFNVRVGLGYDSKLTPMRLDITTQGGTTHGSIKRSHELVVSFLDTAGAKYGATDTTLFDIDFEEVGLKNTSKVEGLFTGDVKVHLDSGFDIEDSIIISQSDPLPCTVRAIISRTEKVGR
;
A
#
# COMPACT_ATOMS: atom_id res chain seq x y z
N GLY A 1 1.03 27.83 -6.30
CA GLY A 1 1.35 29.27 -6.17
C GLY A 1 2.85 29.45 -6.35
N PRO A 2 3.46 30.58 -5.95
CA PRO A 2 4.90 30.58 -5.71
C PRO A 2 5.24 29.54 -4.63
N ALA A 3 6.46 29.02 -4.64
CA ALA A 3 6.90 28.09 -3.60
C ALA A 3 6.81 28.78 -2.23
N THR A 4 6.25 28.07 -1.25
CA THR A 4 6.08 28.58 0.12
C THR A 4 6.50 27.51 1.11
N ASP A 5 7.02 27.94 2.25
CA ASP A 5 7.32 27.10 3.41
C ASP A 5 6.19 27.12 4.45
N THR A 6 5.22 28.01 4.31
CA THR A 6 4.13 28.17 5.28
C THR A 6 2.79 27.92 4.61
N ILE A 7 2.04 26.96 5.14
CA ILE A 7 0.70 26.60 4.66
C ILE A 7 -0.32 27.06 5.69
N THR A 8 -1.18 27.98 5.30
CA THR A 8 -2.22 28.59 6.14
C THR A 8 -3.61 28.06 5.77
N SER A 9 -4.66 28.59 6.43
CA SER A 9 -6.06 28.21 6.18
C SER A 9 -6.41 26.77 6.60
N LEU A 10 -5.64 26.19 7.53
CA LEU A 10 -5.87 24.88 8.11
C LEU A 10 -6.67 24.93 9.42
N GLY A 11 -7.41 26.02 9.68
CA GLY A 11 -8.16 26.21 10.94
C GLY A 11 -9.19 25.10 11.23
N HIS A 12 -9.66 24.40 10.21
CA HIS A 12 -10.55 23.24 10.36
C HIS A 12 -9.83 21.97 10.86
N LEU A 13 -8.49 21.95 10.85
CA LEU A 13 -7.63 20.87 11.33
C LEU A 13 -6.86 21.25 12.61
N GLU A 14 -7.22 22.35 13.28
CA GLU A 14 -6.52 22.88 14.44
C GLU A 14 -6.34 21.82 15.55
N GLY A 15 -5.10 21.66 16.03
CA GLY A 15 -4.75 20.70 17.06
C GLY A 15 -4.78 19.23 16.60
N LYS A 16 -5.00 18.94 15.31
CA LYS A 16 -4.89 17.59 14.75
C LYS A 16 -3.50 17.35 14.19
N ILE A 17 -3.10 16.08 14.21
CA ILE A 17 -1.92 15.60 13.49
C ILE A 17 -2.37 15.36 12.04
N VAL A 18 -1.61 15.91 11.10
CA VAL A 18 -1.91 15.86 9.66
C VAL A 18 -0.75 15.21 8.92
N LYS A 19 -1.08 14.46 7.88
CA LYS A 19 -0.12 14.01 6.87
C LYS A 19 0.02 15.07 5.78
N ILE A 20 1.23 15.18 5.25
CA ILE A 20 1.62 16.22 4.31
C ILE A 20 2.23 15.55 3.08
N LEU A 21 1.70 15.88 1.91
CA LEU A 21 2.28 15.53 0.61
C LEU A 21 2.70 16.83 -0.09
N ALA A 22 3.99 17.02 -0.29
CA ALA A 22 4.57 18.22 -0.90
C ALA A 22 5.33 17.83 -2.18
N ASP A 23 4.86 18.33 -3.33
CA ASP A 23 5.47 18.09 -4.65
C ASP A 23 5.75 16.61 -5.01
N GLY A 24 4.98 15.69 -4.43
CA GLY A 24 5.11 14.24 -4.66
C GLY A 24 5.84 13.49 -3.55
N GLU A 25 6.44 14.20 -2.60
CA GLU A 25 7.13 13.62 -1.44
C GLU A 25 6.25 13.68 -0.19
N VAL A 26 6.28 12.60 0.58
CA VAL A 26 5.62 12.54 1.89
C VAL A 26 6.55 13.17 2.91
N LEU A 27 6.05 14.17 3.64
CA LEU A 27 6.78 14.81 4.73
C LEU A 27 6.32 14.27 6.08
N ASP A 28 7.14 14.51 7.11
CA ASP A 28 6.82 14.15 8.49
C ASP A 28 5.49 14.75 8.93
N GLU A 29 4.75 13.99 9.74
CA GLU A 29 3.48 14.45 10.29
C GLU A 29 3.69 15.68 11.18
N GLN A 30 2.79 16.65 11.06
CA GLN A 30 2.82 17.85 11.88
C GLN A 30 1.49 18.06 12.58
N ARG A 31 1.54 18.72 13.74
CA ARG A 31 0.34 19.23 14.41
C ARG A 31 0.03 20.62 13.86
N VAL A 32 -1.21 20.83 13.45
CA VAL A 32 -1.67 22.16 13.07
C VAL A 32 -1.77 23.05 14.30
N VAL A 33 -1.11 24.21 14.25
CA VAL A 33 -1.11 25.22 15.33
C VAL A 33 -1.41 26.58 14.72
N SER A 34 -2.38 27.30 15.29
CA SER A 34 -2.83 28.62 14.79
C SER A 34 -3.28 28.59 13.32
N GLY A 35 -3.88 27.48 12.89
CA GLY A 35 -4.41 27.29 11.53
C GLY A 35 -3.35 27.14 10.45
N GLN A 36 -2.12 26.78 10.80
CA GLN A 36 -1.01 26.65 9.87
C GLN A 36 -0.02 25.51 10.22
N ILE A 37 0.81 25.18 9.25
CA ILE A 37 1.99 24.29 9.36
C ILE A 37 3.19 24.92 8.65
N SER A 38 4.41 24.48 8.99
CA SER A 38 5.65 24.98 8.41
C SER A 38 6.47 23.83 7.82
N LEU A 39 6.88 23.99 6.57
CA LEU A 39 7.68 23.04 5.81
C LEU A 39 9.16 23.41 5.93
N ALA A 40 10.04 22.41 5.97
CA ALA A 40 11.49 22.65 5.99
C ALA A 40 12.00 23.17 4.63
N THR A 41 11.34 22.78 3.55
CA THR A 41 11.67 23.17 2.17
C THR A 41 10.45 23.80 1.53
N GLN A 42 10.66 24.86 0.75
CA GLN A 42 9.57 25.50 0.02
C GLN A 42 9.02 24.56 -1.05
N ALA A 43 7.70 24.45 -1.14
CA ALA A 43 7.01 23.56 -2.08
C ALA A 43 5.93 24.31 -2.87
N PHE A 44 5.62 23.83 -4.08
CA PHE A 44 4.65 24.44 -4.99
C PHE A 44 3.24 23.88 -4.81
N ASN A 45 3.13 22.56 -4.70
CA ASN A 45 1.87 21.83 -4.56
C ASN A 45 1.89 21.04 -3.26
N VAL A 46 1.10 21.51 -2.29
CA VAL A 46 1.03 20.88 -0.97
C VAL A 46 -0.41 20.43 -0.71
N ARG A 47 -0.56 19.17 -0.33
CA ARG A 47 -1.82 18.60 0.15
C ARG A 47 -1.63 18.26 1.62
N VAL A 48 -2.55 18.74 2.44
CA VAL A 48 -2.55 18.52 3.88
C VAL A 48 -3.89 17.95 4.27
N GLY A 49 -3.88 16.90 5.07
CA GLY A 49 -5.11 16.25 5.52
C GLY A 49 -4.87 15.33 6.70
N LEU A 50 -5.95 14.80 7.23
CA LEU A 50 -5.86 13.72 8.21
C LEU A 50 -5.31 12.47 7.54
N GLY A 51 -4.44 11.75 8.24
CA GLY A 51 -3.98 10.44 7.79
C GLY A 51 -5.15 9.46 7.66
N TYR A 52 -5.03 8.53 6.74
CA TYR A 52 -5.98 7.44 6.57
C TYR A 52 -5.23 6.14 6.26
N ASP A 53 -5.49 5.12 7.06
CA ASP A 53 -4.95 3.79 6.85
C ASP A 53 -5.88 3.02 5.91
N SER A 54 -5.49 2.96 4.64
CA SER A 54 -6.17 2.13 3.66
C SER A 54 -5.79 0.68 3.91
N LYS A 55 -6.79 -0.18 4.16
CA LYS A 55 -6.57 -1.61 4.39
C LYS A 55 -7.49 -2.45 3.51
N LEU A 56 -6.90 -3.38 2.78
CA LEU A 56 -7.57 -4.41 2.00
C LEU A 56 -7.25 -5.78 2.60
N THR A 57 -8.30 -6.47 3.03
CA THR A 57 -8.26 -7.89 3.39
C THR A 57 -9.26 -8.61 2.51
N PRO A 58 -8.81 -9.40 1.52
CA PRO A 58 -9.71 -10.14 0.67
C PRO A 58 -10.38 -11.26 1.47
N MET A 59 -11.48 -11.78 0.91
CA MET A 59 -12.00 -13.06 1.38
C MET A 59 -10.97 -14.16 1.15
N ARG A 60 -11.13 -15.28 1.87
CA ARG A 60 -10.28 -16.46 1.72
C ARG A 60 -10.13 -16.84 0.24
N LEU A 61 -8.89 -17.03 -0.19
CA LEU A 61 -8.57 -17.43 -1.56
C LEU A 61 -9.07 -18.86 -1.82
N ASP A 62 -10.16 -18.99 -2.56
CA ASP A 62 -10.61 -20.28 -3.09
C ASP A 62 -9.93 -20.58 -4.41
N ILE A 63 -9.40 -21.80 -4.52
CA ILE A 63 -8.68 -22.26 -5.70
C ILE A 63 -9.43 -23.51 -6.15
N THR A 64 -10.03 -23.46 -7.33
CA THR A 64 -10.66 -24.65 -7.91
C THR A 64 -9.56 -25.57 -8.44
N THR A 65 -9.44 -26.74 -7.83
CA THR A 65 -8.51 -27.79 -8.29
C THR A 65 -9.29 -28.91 -8.96
N GLN A 66 -8.61 -29.84 -9.63
CA GLN A 66 -9.25 -31.05 -10.18
C GLN A 66 -9.96 -31.89 -9.10
N GLY A 67 -9.60 -31.74 -7.82
CA GLY A 67 -10.22 -32.41 -6.68
C GLY A 67 -11.41 -31.68 -6.06
N GLY A 68 -11.83 -30.51 -6.59
CA GLY A 68 -12.93 -29.71 -6.06
C GLY A 68 -12.49 -28.34 -5.53
N THR A 69 -13.40 -27.67 -4.81
CA THR A 69 -13.09 -26.41 -4.11
C THR A 69 -12.17 -26.70 -2.94
N THR A 70 -11.29 -25.76 -2.67
CA THR A 70 -10.30 -25.93 -1.61
C THR A 70 -10.63 -25.07 -0.39
N HIS A 71 -11.85 -24.52 -0.37
CA HIS A 71 -12.46 -23.79 0.74
C HIS A 71 -12.52 -24.62 2.05
N GLY A 72 -12.48 -25.95 1.99
CA GLY A 72 -12.43 -26.82 3.18
C GLY A 72 -11.02 -27.29 3.58
N SER A 73 -10.01 -27.02 2.76
CA SER A 73 -8.67 -27.62 2.90
C SER A 73 -7.69 -26.67 3.58
N ILE A 74 -6.81 -27.19 4.43
CA ILE A 74 -5.65 -26.46 4.93
C ILE A 74 -4.67 -26.29 3.77
N LYS A 75 -4.26 -25.05 3.51
CA LYS A 75 -3.32 -24.71 2.45
C LYS A 75 -2.16 -23.91 3.00
N ARG A 76 -1.12 -23.78 2.19
CA ARG A 76 -0.07 -22.81 2.39
C ARG A 76 0.15 -22.04 1.08
N SER A 77 -0.22 -20.77 1.05
CA SER A 77 0.15 -19.88 -0.06
C SER A 77 1.54 -19.33 0.19
N HIS A 78 2.55 -20.01 -0.36
CA HIS A 78 3.95 -19.57 -0.24
C HIS A 78 4.25 -18.31 -1.04
N GLU A 79 3.57 -18.10 -2.16
CA GLU A 79 3.78 -16.98 -3.06
C GLU A 79 2.43 -16.49 -3.60
N LEU A 80 2.16 -15.20 -3.45
CA LEU A 80 1.06 -14.51 -4.12
C LEU A 80 1.64 -13.48 -5.09
N VAL A 81 0.89 -13.18 -6.15
CA VAL A 81 1.19 -12.10 -7.06
C VAL A 81 0.14 -11.02 -6.89
N VAL A 82 0.57 -9.81 -6.57
CA VAL A 82 -0.32 -8.64 -6.48
C VAL A 82 -0.08 -7.75 -7.68
N SER A 83 -1.14 -7.44 -8.40
CA SER A 83 -1.10 -6.55 -9.56
C SER A 83 -1.50 -5.14 -9.15
N PHE A 84 -0.62 -4.17 -9.41
CA PHE A 84 -0.82 -2.77 -9.06
C PHE A 84 -1.00 -1.87 -10.29
N LEU A 85 -1.68 -0.74 -10.10
CA LEU A 85 -1.85 0.31 -11.10
C LEU A 85 -1.53 1.68 -10.48
N ASP A 86 -0.52 2.34 -11.03
CA ASP A 86 -0.09 3.69 -10.67
C ASP A 86 -0.03 3.90 -9.14
N THR A 87 0.64 2.96 -8.47
CA THR A 87 0.81 2.91 -7.01
C THR A 87 2.19 3.44 -6.63
N ALA A 88 2.28 4.30 -5.62
CA ALA A 88 3.57 4.80 -5.11
C ALA A 88 4.04 4.10 -3.83
N GLY A 89 3.11 3.48 -3.08
CA GLY A 89 3.47 2.76 -1.87
C GLY A 89 2.38 1.76 -1.47
N ALA A 90 2.81 0.66 -0.87
CA ALA A 90 1.95 -0.36 -0.30
C ALA A 90 2.77 -1.23 0.66
N LYS A 91 2.11 -1.76 1.68
CA LYS A 91 2.63 -2.78 2.56
C LYS A 91 1.81 -4.04 2.39
N TYR A 92 2.40 -5.19 2.69
CA TYR A 92 1.70 -6.46 2.68
C TYR A 92 2.05 -7.31 3.90
N GLY A 93 1.17 -8.21 4.31
CA GLY A 93 1.48 -9.17 5.38
C GLY A 93 0.31 -10.06 5.73
N ALA A 94 0.53 -11.01 6.63
CA ALA A 94 -0.52 -11.92 7.08
C ALA A 94 -1.37 -11.33 8.22
N THR A 95 -0.81 -10.38 8.99
CA THR A 95 -1.49 -9.74 10.12
C THR A 95 -1.17 -8.24 10.16
N ASP A 96 -1.99 -7.45 10.84
CA ASP A 96 -1.80 -6.00 10.96
C ASP A 96 -0.51 -5.61 11.70
N THR A 97 0.03 -6.52 12.52
CA THR A 97 1.24 -6.27 13.30
C THR A 97 2.50 -6.71 12.57
N THR A 98 2.37 -7.48 11.50
CA THR A 98 3.48 -8.03 10.70
C THR A 98 3.29 -7.66 9.24
N LEU A 99 3.56 -6.39 8.93
CA LEU A 99 3.49 -5.84 7.57
C LEU A 99 4.90 -5.54 7.07
N PHE A 100 5.15 -5.82 5.80
CA PHE A 100 6.39 -5.56 5.09
C PHE A 100 6.13 -4.56 3.98
N ASP A 101 7.05 -3.62 3.78
CA ASP A 101 6.98 -2.67 2.67
C ASP A 101 7.19 -3.40 1.34
N ILE A 102 6.42 -3.02 0.32
CA ILE A 102 6.66 -3.45 -1.05
C ILE A 102 7.70 -2.51 -1.65
N ASP A 103 8.86 -3.06 -2.01
CA ASP A 103 9.87 -2.35 -2.78
C ASP A 103 9.50 -2.36 -4.27
N PHE A 104 8.90 -1.26 -4.73
CA PHE A 104 8.54 -1.09 -6.15
C PHE A 104 9.74 -0.82 -7.06
N GLU A 105 10.92 -0.59 -6.49
CA GLU A 105 12.18 -0.38 -7.20
C GLU A 105 13.02 -1.66 -7.28
N GLU A 106 12.51 -2.78 -6.75
CA GLU A 106 13.20 -4.07 -6.76
C GLU A 106 13.67 -4.46 -8.17
N VAL A 107 14.95 -4.85 -8.26
CA VAL A 107 15.58 -5.25 -9.51
C VAL A 107 14.87 -6.47 -10.10
N GLY A 108 14.32 -6.30 -11.30
CA GLY A 108 13.60 -7.36 -12.02
C GLY A 108 12.10 -7.13 -12.10
N LEU A 109 11.55 -6.17 -11.35
CA LEU A 109 10.18 -5.72 -11.56
C LEU A 109 10.07 -4.96 -12.88
N LYS A 110 9.03 -5.28 -13.66
CA LYS A 110 8.71 -4.56 -14.88
C LYS A 110 7.70 -3.46 -14.58
N ASN A 111 8.18 -2.23 -14.40
CA ASN A 111 7.32 -1.07 -14.29
C ASN A 111 6.84 -0.62 -15.68
N THR A 112 5.53 -0.52 -15.84
CA THR A 112 4.85 -0.07 -17.07
C THR A 112 4.04 1.22 -16.87
N SER A 113 4.18 1.88 -15.72
CA SER A 113 3.50 3.15 -15.47
C SER A 113 3.97 4.22 -16.47
N LYS A 114 3.04 5.10 -16.84
CA LYS A 114 3.33 6.29 -17.65
C LYS A 114 3.56 7.53 -16.78
N VAL A 115 3.41 7.40 -15.46
CA VAL A 115 3.54 8.48 -14.49
C VAL A 115 4.84 8.26 -13.73
N GLU A 116 5.66 9.29 -13.68
CA GLU A 116 6.94 9.26 -12.96
C GLU A 116 6.70 9.03 -11.45
N GLY A 117 7.55 8.22 -10.83
CA GLY A 117 7.44 7.86 -9.42
C GLY A 117 6.32 6.86 -9.07
N LEU A 118 5.53 6.40 -10.05
CA LEU A 118 4.48 5.41 -9.83
C LEU A 118 4.81 4.05 -10.44
N PHE A 119 4.30 2.99 -9.83
CA PHE A 119 4.46 1.62 -10.27
C PHE A 119 3.18 1.05 -10.87
N THR A 120 3.30 0.48 -12.06
CA THR A 120 2.27 -0.38 -12.67
C THR A 120 2.90 -1.69 -13.12
N GLY A 121 2.44 -2.80 -12.54
CA GLY A 121 3.01 -4.11 -12.81
C GLY A 121 2.54 -5.14 -11.79
N ASP A 122 3.20 -6.29 -11.81
CA ASP A 122 2.91 -7.40 -10.91
C ASP A 122 4.09 -7.59 -9.96
N VAL A 123 3.81 -7.66 -8.67
CA VAL A 123 4.81 -7.89 -7.62
C VAL A 123 4.54 -9.22 -6.96
N LYS A 124 5.60 -10.02 -6.78
CA LYS A 124 5.53 -11.25 -5.99
C LYS A 124 5.71 -10.91 -4.53
N VAL A 125 4.80 -11.41 -3.71
CA VAL A 125 4.85 -11.25 -2.26
C VAL A 125 4.91 -12.62 -1.60
N HIS A 126 5.79 -12.73 -0.61
CA HIS A 126 6.02 -13.96 0.14
C HIS A 126 5.38 -13.83 1.51
N LEU A 127 4.38 -14.66 1.79
CA LEU A 127 3.78 -14.73 3.12
C LEU A 127 4.52 -15.80 3.91
N ASP A 128 5.13 -15.40 5.01
CA ASP A 128 5.74 -16.34 5.95
C ASP A 128 4.70 -16.87 6.95
N SER A 129 3.48 -17.14 6.46
CA SER A 129 2.41 -17.74 7.24
C SER A 129 2.69 -19.24 7.41
N GLY A 130 2.49 -19.73 8.63
CA GLY A 130 2.43 -21.16 8.90
C GLY A 130 1.26 -21.83 8.18
N PHE A 131 0.97 -23.09 8.51
CA PHE A 131 -0.26 -23.74 8.06
C PHE A 131 -1.46 -23.05 8.72
N ASP A 132 -2.22 -22.27 7.97
CA ASP A 132 -3.43 -21.61 8.45
C ASP A 132 -4.61 -21.90 7.51
N ILE A 133 -5.78 -22.02 8.11
CA ILE A 133 -7.05 -22.19 7.41
C ILE A 133 -7.45 -20.87 6.75
N GLU A 134 -7.09 -19.73 7.36
CA GLU A 134 -7.56 -18.41 6.92
C GLU A 134 -6.68 -17.75 5.82
N ASP A 135 -5.45 -18.25 5.60
CA ASP A 135 -4.48 -17.85 4.56
C ASP A 135 -4.72 -16.42 4.03
N SER A 136 -4.63 -15.46 4.95
CA SER A 136 -5.05 -14.09 4.71
C SER A 136 -3.86 -13.22 4.30
N ILE A 137 -4.05 -12.45 3.24
CA ILE A 137 -3.16 -11.37 2.86
C ILE A 137 -3.82 -10.05 3.23
N ILE A 138 -3.07 -9.17 3.86
CA ILE A 138 -3.45 -7.79 4.09
C ILE A 138 -2.57 -6.95 3.16
N ILE A 139 -3.19 -6.06 2.39
CA ILE A 139 -2.49 -4.98 1.71
C ILE A 139 -2.90 -3.69 2.40
N SER A 140 -1.93 -2.87 2.80
CA SER A 140 -2.21 -1.61 3.48
C SER A 140 -1.37 -0.45 2.96
N GLN A 141 -1.87 0.76 3.13
CA GLN A 141 -1.16 2.01 2.83
C GLN A 141 -1.64 3.09 3.79
N SER A 142 -0.72 3.66 4.58
CA SER A 142 -0.98 4.73 5.55
C SER A 142 -0.54 6.11 5.08
N ASP A 143 0.34 6.19 4.09
CA ASP A 143 0.82 7.44 3.51
C ASP A 143 -0.19 8.02 2.51
N PRO A 144 -0.18 9.35 2.29
CA PRO A 144 -1.10 10.03 1.37
C PRO A 144 -0.71 9.79 -0.10
N LEU A 145 -0.42 8.54 -0.44
CA LEU A 145 0.06 8.07 -1.72
C LEU A 145 -0.99 7.19 -2.41
N PRO A 146 -1.05 7.18 -3.75
CA PRO A 146 -1.98 6.32 -4.46
C PRO A 146 -1.60 4.84 -4.26
N CYS A 147 -2.63 4.02 -4.03
CA CYS A 147 -2.52 2.56 -4.00
C CYS A 147 -3.74 1.94 -4.68
N THR A 148 -3.55 1.42 -5.89
CA THR A 148 -4.60 0.72 -6.63
C THR A 148 -4.22 -0.73 -6.83
N VAL A 149 -4.95 -1.63 -6.17
CA VAL A 149 -4.81 -3.08 -6.33
C VAL A 149 -5.78 -3.55 -7.42
N ARG A 150 -5.25 -4.11 -8.52
CA ARG A 150 -6.05 -4.66 -9.62
C ARG A 150 -6.46 -6.11 -9.39
N ALA A 151 -5.55 -6.91 -8.86
CA ALA A 151 -5.76 -8.33 -8.65
C ALA A 151 -4.80 -8.88 -7.58
N ILE A 152 -5.25 -9.92 -6.90
CA ILE A 152 -4.43 -10.77 -6.04
C ILE A 152 -4.57 -12.18 -6.60
N ILE A 153 -3.45 -12.78 -6.96
CA ILE A 153 -3.40 -14.05 -7.70
C ILE A 153 -2.58 -15.03 -6.87
N SER A 154 -3.19 -16.16 -6.50
CA SER A 154 -2.46 -17.26 -5.87
C SER A 154 -1.63 -18.01 -6.90
N ARG A 155 -0.32 -18.15 -6.64
CA ARG A 155 0.52 -19.06 -7.42
C ARG A 155 0.46 -20.44 -6.77
N THR A 156 -0.25 -21.36 -7.40
CA THR A 156 -0.25 -22.76 -6.98
C THR A 156 0.80 -23.51 -7.79
N GLU A 157 1.85 -24.02 -7.15
CA GLU A 157 2.73 -24.99 -7.79
C GLU A 157 2.03 -26.35 -7.90
N LYS A 158 1.86 -26.86 -9.12
CA LYS A 158 1.39 -28.23 -9.34
C LYS A 158 2.61 -29.16 -9.38
N VAL A 159 2.94 -29.78 -8.25
CA VAL A 159 3.84 -30.94 -8.24
C VAL A 159 2.99 -32.16 -8.64
N GLY A 160 3.18 -32.70 -9.86
CA GLY A 160 2.51 -33.94 -10.30
C GLY A 160 2.92 -35.15 -9.45
N ARG A 161 2.14 -36.22 -9.32
CA ARG A 161 1.07 -36.78 -10.18
C ARG A 161 -0.27 -36.88 -9.45
#